data_AF-D8J3R2-F1
#
_entry.id   AF-D8J3R2-F1
#
_cell.length_a   1.000
_cell.length_b   1.000
_cell.length_c   1.000
_cell.angle_alpha   90.00
_cell.angle_beta   90.00
_cell.angle_gamma   90.00
#
_symmetry.space_group_name_H-M   'P 1'
#
loop_
_entity.id
_entity.type
_entity.pdbx_description
1 polymer ?
#
loop_
_entity_poly.entity_id
_entity_poly.type
_entity_poly.pdbx_seq_one_letter_code
_entity_poly.pdbx_strand_id
1 'polypeptide(L)' 'MSDEERDDAHLADVEEGAGCTEIWEHLSERREREQSD' A
#
# COMPACT_ATOMS: atom_id res chain seq x y z
N MET A 1 -17.48 11.57 9.08
CA MET A 1 -16.25 11.22 8.35
C MET A 1 -16.64 10.12 7.38
N SER A 2 -16.76 10.41 6.09
CA SER A 2 -17.00 9.36 5.09
C SER A 2 -15.70 8.58 4.94
N ASP A 3 -15.79 7.25 5.04
CA ASP A 3 -14.68 6.31 4.96
C ASP A 3 -14.09 6.20 3.54
N GLU A 4 -14.68 6.92 2.57
CA GLU A 4 -14.44 6.74 1.14
C GLU A 4 -13.09 7.23 0.62
N GLU A 5 -12.34 8.06 1.35
CA GLU A 5 -11.01 8.51 0.90
C GLU A 5 -10.08 8.78 2.08
N ARG A 6 -9.89 7.79 2.96
CA ARG A 6 -8.76 7.87 3.89
C ARG A 6 -7.49 7.74 3.05
N ASP A 7 -6.63 8.75 3.09
CA ASP A 7 -5.42 8.84 2.24
C ASP A 7 -4.51 7.59 2.35
N ASP A 8 -4.63 6.85 3.44
CA ASP A 8 -3.91 5.62 3.79
C ASP A 8 -4.65 4.32 3.43
N ALA A 9 -5.78 4.38 2.71
CA ALA A 9 -6.52 3.18 2.31
C ALA A 9 -5.64 2.19 1.50
N HIS A 10 -4.69 2.71 0.72
CA HIS A 10 -3.71 1.92 -0.04
C HIS A 10 -2.66 1.20 0.85
N LEU A 11 -2.62 1.52 2.15
CA LEU A 11 -1.76 0.89 3.16
C LEU A 11 -2.52 -0.14 4.01
N ALA A 12 -3.81 -0.38 3.74
CA ALA A 12 -4.62 -1.31 4.53
C ALA A 12 -4.12 -2.76 4.51
N ASP A 13 -3.32 -3.13 3.50
CA ASP A 13 -2.72 -4.45 3.33
C ASP A 13 -1.26 -4.53 3.84
N VAL A 14 -0.77 -3.44 4.44
CA VAL A 14 0.57 -3.35 5.02
C VAL A 14 0.50 -3.67 6.52
N GLU A 15 1.43 -4.49 7.00
CA GLU A 15 1.51 -4.87 8.42
C GLU A 15 1.77 -3.65 9.32
N GLU A 16 1.06 -3.58 10.45
CA GLU A 16 1.29 -2.55 11.46
C GLU A 16 2.71 -2.65 12.03
N GLY A 17 3.48 -1.57 11.92
CA GLY A 17 4.88 -1.55 12.36
C GLY A 17 5.89 -1.93 11.27
N ALA A 18 5.46 -2.14 10.02
CA ALA A 18 6.36 -2.25 8.88
C ALA A 18 7.28 -1.02 8.77
N GLY A 19 8.56 -1.27 8.49
CA GLY A 19 9.54 -0.23 8.26
C GLY A 19 9.39 0.43 6.89
N CYS A 20 10.14 1.51 6.67
CA CYS A 20 10.08 2.27 5.43
C CYS A 20 10.47 1.41 4.20
N THR A 21 11.42 0.48 4.36
CA THR A 21 11.87 -0.39 3.28
C THR A 21 10.79 -1.39 2.91
N GLU A 22 10.20 -2.04 3.91
CA GLU A 22 9.16 -3.05 3.76
C GLU A 22 7.90 -2.47 3.10
N ILE A 23 7.51 -1.25 3.47
CA ILE A 23 6.42 -0.50 2.81
C ILE A 23 6.73 -0.27 1.33
N TRP A 24 7.95 0.18 1.02
CA TRP A 24 8.34 0.47 -0.35
C TRP A 24 8.37 -0.78 -1.22
N GLU A 25 8.87 -1.90 -0.69
CA GLU A 25 8.88 -3.20 -1.37
C GLU A 25 7.44 -3.65 -1.69
N HIS A 26 6.55 -3.67 -0.69
CA HIS A 26 5.14 -4.04 -0.86
C HIS A 26 4.43 -3.20 -1.94
N LEU A 27 4.58 -1.87 -1.86
CA LEU A 27 3.96 -0.96 -2.83
C LEU A 27 4.57 -1.06 -4.23
N SER A 28 5.86 -1.34 -4.32
CA SER A 28 6.54 -1.49 -5.63
C SER A 28 6.11 -2.77 -6.32
N GLU A 29 6.04 -3.90 -5.60
CA GLU A 29 5.50 -5.15 -6.13
C GLU A 29 4.05 -5.00 -6.61
N ARG A 30 3.19 -4.34 -5.82
CA ARG A 30 1.79 -4.05 -6.21
C ARG A 30 1.74 -3.29 -7.54
N ARG A 31 2.53 -2.22 -7.68
CA ARG A 31 2.61 -1.42 -8.92
C ARG A 31 3.13 -2.22 -10.11
N GLU A 32 4.07 -3.14 -9.92
CA GLU A 32 4.57 -4.01 -11.01
C GLU A 32 3.49 -4.97 -11.50
N ARG A 33 2.71 -5.53 -10.57
CA ARG A 33 1.54 -6.36 -10.90
C ARG A 33 0.48 -5.56 -11.65
N GLU A 34 0.12 -4.38 -11.15
CA GLU A 34 -0.86 -3.49 -11.77
C GLU A 34 -0.45 -2.95 -13.15
N GLN A 35 0.86 -2.77 -13.41
CA GLN A 35 1.37 -2.30 -14.70
C GLN A 35 1.54 -3.42 -15.73
N SER A 36 1.58 -4.68 -15.28
CA SER A 36 1.76 -5.84 -16.16
C SER A 36 0.45 -6.47 -16.62
N ASP A 37 -0.67 -6.11 -16.01
CA ASP A 37 -2.04 -6.38 -16.49
C ASP A 37 -2.48 -5.37 -17.58
#